data_AF-A0A497NNW7-F1
#
_entry.id   AF-A0A497NNW7-F1
#
_cell.length_a   1.000
_cell.length_b   1.000
_cell.length_c   1.000
_cell.angle_alpha   90.00
_cell.angle_beta   90.00
_cell.angle_gamma   90.00
#
_symmetry.space_group_name_H-M   'P 1'
#
loop_
_entity.id
_entity.type
_entity.pdbx_description
1 polymer ?
#
loop_
_entity_poly.entity_id
_entity_poly.type
_entity_poly.pdbx_seq_one_letter_code
_entity_poly.pdbx_strand_id
1 'polypeptide(L)' 'MYATQKRRDVISQGIQETSTPLTLDGTTMIRGSISGKVDAIIIPLKTLGVEYVPMVNRTTMISLRV' A
#
# COMPACT_ATOMS: atom_id res chain seq x y z
N MET A 1 -23.26 11.98 -20.31
CA MET A 1 -22.09 11.15 -20.71
C MET A 1 -21.40 10.48 -19.50
N TYR A 2 -22.14 9.99 -18.50
CA TYR A 2 -21.57 9.59 -17.20
C TYR A 2 -21.07 8.13 -17.13
N ALA A 3 -21.71 7.24 -17.89
CA ALA A 3 -21.42 5.80 -17.83
C ALA A 3 -20.06 5.43 -18.43
N THR A 4 -19.58 6.16 -19.43
CA THR A 4 -18.31 5.90 -20.12
C THR A 4 -17.11 6.45 -19.36
N GLN A 5 -17.24 7.61 -18.70
CA GLN A 5 -16.21 8.12 -17.78
C GLN A 5 -16.02 7.15 -16.60
N LYS A 6 -17.12 6.76 -15.93
CA LYS A 6 -17.05 5.81 -14.81
C LYS A 6 -16.43 4.46 -15.18
N ARG A 7 -16.73 3.92 -16.38
CA ARG A 7 -16.10 2.68 -16.87
C ARG A 7 -14.60 2.82 -17.06
N ARG A 8 -14.12 3.96 -17.57
CA ARG A 8 -12.67 4.19 -17.74
C ARG A 8 -11.96 4.27 -16.41
N ASP A 9 -12.54 4.96 -15.42
CA ASP A 9 -11.95 5.08 -14.09
C ASP A 9 -11.83 3.71 -13.40
N VAL A 10 -12.88 2.88 -13.49
CA VAL A 10 -12.88 1.52 -12.91
C VAL A 10 -11.84 0.61 -13.58
N ILE A 11 -11.66 0.73 -14.90
CA ILE A 11 -10.64 -0.06 -15.62
C ILE A 11 -9.23 0.37 -15.21
N SER A 12 -8.94 1.67 -15.19
CA SER A 12 -7.63 2.18 -14.75
C SER A 12 -7.32 1.77 -13.31
N GLN A 13 -8.33 1.83 -12.43
CA GLN A 13 -8.20 1.40 -11.05
C GLN A 13 -7.93 -0.11 -10.94
N GLY A 14 -8.68 -0.96 -11.67
CA GLY A 14 -8.46 -2.40 -11.67
C GLY A 14 -7.07 -2.82 -12.19
N ILE A 15 -6.53 -2.10 -13.19
CA ILE A 15 -5.16 -2.33 -13.68
C ILE A 15 -4.12 -1.93 -12.61
N GLN A 16 -4.33 -0.81 -11.92
CA GLN A 16 -3.46 -0.39 -10.82
C GLN A 16 -3.45 -1.41 -9.67
N GLU A 17 -4.63 -1.82 -9.22
CA GLU A 17 -4.80 -2.79 -8.13
C GLU A 17 -4.18 -4.16 -8.46
N THR A 18 -4.22 -4.59 -9.72
CA THR A 18 -3.57 -5.84 -10.18
C THR A 18 -2.04 -5.69 -10.27
N SER A 19 -1.56 -4.50 -10.61
CA SER A 19 -0.12 -4.23 -10.77
C SER A 19 0.60 -4.03 -9.44
N THR A 20 -0.14 -3.75 -8.36
CA THR A 20 0.38 -3.62 -7.00
C THR A 20 -0.18 -4.72 -6.09
N PRO A 21 0.54 -5.84 -5.93
CA PRO A 21 0.04 -6.99 -5.18
C PRO A 21 -0.02 -6.77 -3.66
N LEU A 22 0.28 -5.56 -3.16
CA LEU A 22 0.27 -5.20 -1.75
C LEU A 22 -0.66 -4.02 -1.53
N THR A 23 -1.56 -4.14 -0.56
CA THR A 23 -2.44 -3.07 -0.09
C THR A 23 -2.30 -2.88 1.42
N LEU A 24 -2.72 -1.72 1.92
CA LEU A 24 -2.75 -1.44 3.35
C LEU A 24 -3.86 -2.26 4.03
N ASP A 25 -3.54 -2.92 5.15
CA ASP A 25 -4.50 -3.71 5.92
C ASP A 25 -4.68 -3.15 7.33
N GLY A 26 -5.60 -2.21 7.49
CA GLY A 26 -5.89 -1.58 8.79
C GLY A 26 -5.16 -0.26 8.99
N THR A 27 -4.60 -0.05 10.19
CA THR A 27 -4.06 1.26 10.61
C THR A 27 -2.55 1.25 10.74
N THR A 28 -1.88 2.22 10.13
CA THR A 28 -0.45 2.46 10.33
C THR A 28 -0.18 2.91 11.77
N MET A 29 0.73 2.21 12.45
CA MET A 29 1.11 2.51 13.82
C MET A 29 2.49 3.15 13.85
N ILE A 30 2.64 4.20 14.66
CA ILE A 30 3.90 4.90 14.86
C ILE A 30 4.29 4.79 16.32
N ARG A 31 5.49 4.27 16.59
CA ARG A 31 6.03 4.19 17.95
C ARG A 31 6.88 5.43 18.23
N GLY A 32 6.37 6.26 19.13
CA GLY A 32 7.13 7.34 19.75
C GLY A 32 7.99 6.84 20.90
N SER A 33 9.17 7.43 21.04
CA SER A 33 10.09 7.26 22.16
C SER A 33 9.76 8.27 23.26
N ILE A 34 10.24 8.00 24.47
CA ILE A 34 10.06 8.87 25.65
C ILE A 34 10.66 10.27 25.41
N SER A 35 11.65 10.39 24.51
CA SER A 35 12.29 11.66 24.14
C SER A 35 11.59 12.39 22.99
N GLY A 36 10.38 11.98 22.59
CA GLY A 36 9.63 12.60 21.50
C GLY A 36 10.17 12.28 20.09
N LYS A 37 10.99 11.23 19.94
CA LYS A 37 11.47 10.76 18.63
C LYS A 37 10.59 9.61 18.14
N VAL A 38 10.54 9.38 16.83
CA VAL A 38 9.87 8.20 16.26
C VAL A 38 10.92 7.10 16.08
N ASP A 39 10.71 5.96 16.75
CA ASP A 39 11.66 4.84 16.73
C ASP A 39 11.26 3.74 15.74
N ALA A 40 9.96 3.59 15.46
CA ALA A 40 9.46 2.59 14.53
C ALA A 40 8.15 3.02 13.87
N ILE A 41 7.97 2.61 12.60
CA ILE A 41 6.72 2.72 11.86
C ILE A 41 6.32 1.32 11.44
N ILE A 42 5.11 0.91 11.79
CA ILE A 42 4.54 -0.39 11.45
C ILE A 42 3.39 -0.13 10.47
N ILE A 43 3.59 -0.59 9.23
CA ILE A 43 2.58 -0.49 8.16
C ILE A 43 2.06 -1.91 7.92
N PRO A 44 0.83 -2.23 8.32
CA PRO A 44 0.26 -3.53 8.03
C PRO A 44 -0.10 -3.62 6.54
N LEU A 45 0.37 -4.70 5.88
CA LEU A 45 0.15 -4.94 4.47
C LEU A 45 -0.54 -6.28 4.26
N LYS A 46 -1.39 -6.34 3.24
CA LYS A 46 -2.07 -7.55 2.77
C LYS A 46 -1.85 -7.74 1.29
N THR A 47 -1.78 -8.99 0.85
CA THR A 47 -1.65 -9.30 -0.57
C THR A 47 -3.00 -9.26 -1.28
N LEU A 48 -3.00 -8.77 -2.52
CA LEU A 48 -4.17 -8.78 -3.41
C LEU A 48 -3.85 -9.61 -4.65
N GLY A 49 -4.70 -10.61 -4.94
CA GLY A 49 -4.60 -11.42 -6.16
C GLY A 49 -3.40 -12.36 -6.25
N VAL A 50 -2.52 -12.40 -5.22
CA VAL A 50 -1.37 -13.30 -5.15
C VAL A 50 -1.22 -13.89 -3.75
N GLU A 51 -0.69 -15.12 -3.68
CA GLU A 51 -0.48 -15.83 -2.43
C GLU A 51 0.71 -15.27 -1.63
N TYR A 52 1.76 -14.81 -2.31
CA TYR A 52 2.99 -14.39 -1.68
C TYR A 52 3.72 -13.30 -2.46
N VAL A 53 4.29 -12.33 -1.75
CA VAL A 53 5.17 -11.29 -2.29
C VAL A 53 6.50 -11.33 -1.52
N PRO A 54 7.63 -11.65 -2.19
CA PRO A 54 8.93 -11.65 -1.54
C PRO A 54 9.39 -10.21 -1.22
N MET A 55 9.50 -9.89 0.07
CA MET A 55 9.93 -8.56 0.54
C MET A 55 11.39 -8.50 1.04
N VAL A 56 12.06 -9.64 1.16
CA VAL A 56 13.40 -9.75 1.80
C VAL A 56 14.51 -9.10 0.94
N ASN A 57 14.37 -9.13 -0.39
CA ASN A 57 15.47 -8.81 -1.31
C ASN A 57 15.45 -7.35 -1.83
N ARG A 58 14.92 -6.40 -1.05
CA ARG A 58 14.86 -4.95 -1.40
C ARG A 58 14.12 -4.61 -2.69
N THR A 59 13.29 -5.52 -3.21
CA THR A 59 12.44 -5.27 -4.38
C THR A 59 11.21 -4.41 -4.04
N THR A 60 10.81 -4.37 -2.76
CA THR A 60 9.70 -3.55 -2.28
C THR A 60 10.22 -2.21 -1.75
N MET A 61 9.92 -1.11 -2.46
CA MET A 61 10.25 0.25 -2.02
C MET A 61 9.07 0.86 -1.26
N ILE A 62 9.32 1.30 -0.03
CA ILE A 62 8.36 2.06 0.78
C ILE A 62 8.80 3.53 0.75
N SER A 63 7.98 4.41 0.18
CA SER A 63 8.21 5.85 0.18
C SER A 63 7.33 6.51 1.24
N LEU A 64 7.95 7.14 2.23
CA LEU A 64 7.26 7.96 3.21
C LEU A 64 7.39 9.43 2.78
N ARG A 65 6.26 10.08 2.50
CA ARG A 65 6.21 11.51 2.20
C ARG A 65 5.62 12.25 3.40
N VAL A 66 6.33 13.26 3.87
CA VAL A 66 5.92 14.18 4.94
C VAL A 66 5.48 15.50 4.32
#